data_AF-A0A835V3L5-F1
#
_entry.id   AF-A0A835V3L5-F1
#
_cell.length_a   1.000
_cell.length_b   1.000
_cell.length_c   1.000
_cell.angle_alpha   90.00
_cell.angle_beta   90.00
_cell.angle_gamma   90.00
#
_symmetry.space_group_name_H-M   'P 1'
#
loop_
_entity.id
_entity.type
_entity.pdbx_description
1 polymer ?
#
loop_
_entity_poly.entity_id
_entity_poly.type
_entity_poly.pdbx_seq_one_letter_code
_entity_poly.pdbx_strand_id
1 'polypeptide(L)'
;MARRDAWFLNSVEESLGFLLADNDFDVWIGSVRGSRLEPGLSWHWRPFTMPDIVKLVDAAALLCPISYLNHISSSFVLRAVGLHLDQMLLSLGIHELNFQKVCHFFKSPFSYEYILLVVPTLNLCSNLGVEILNALCDGHLDCGSLLSAITGNNCCFNASRVEYYLQYEPHASSTKNLHHLFQMIRKGTFSKYDYGLLGNLKYYRRLNPPLFSLGDIPESLPLWIGYGGNDALADLTDLRRTMKELRSKPEALYIDYYGHIDFILGVNAKNDVYGDLIRFLGSYSGRHSC
;
A
#
# COMPACT_ATOMS: atom_id res chain seq x y z
N MET A 1 0.74 0.40 3.57
CA MET A 1 1.93 -0.27 3.01
C MET A 1 2.29 -1.37 3.98
N ALA A 2 1.87 -2.61 3.69
CA ALA A 2 2.14 -3.76 4.54
C ALA A 2 3.61 -4.16 4.47
N ARG A 3 4.26 -4.42 5.61
CA ARG A 3 5.63 -4.95 5.68
C ARG A 3 5.62 -6.37 6.22
N ARG A 4 6.81 -6.87 6.61
CA ARG A 4 7.07 -8.26 7.03
C ARG A 4 6.01 -8.82 7.96
N ASP A 5 5.63 -8.02 8.95
CA ASP A 5 4.78 -8.48 10.04
C ASP A 5 3.32 -8.65 9.59
N ALA A 6 2.85 -7.85 8.62
CA ALA A 6 1.47 -7.86 8.14
C ALA A 6 0.98 -9.25 7.71
N TRP A 7 1.88 -10.08 7.18
CA TRP A 7 1.58 -11.45 6.73
C TRP A 7 1.50 -12.49 7.87
N PHE A 8 1.68 -12.05 9.12
CA PHE A 8 1.73 -12.86 10.33
C PHE A 8 1.01 -12.24 11.54
N LEU A 9 0.21 -11.18 11.35
CA LEU A 9 -0.45 -10.48 12.48
C LEU A 9 -1.69 -11.20 13.02
N ASN A 10 -2.26 -12.13 12.27
CA ASN A 10 -3.39 -12.97 12.71
C ASN A 10 -2.87 -14.28 13.34
N SER A 11 -3.76 -15.23 13.62
CA SER A 11 -3.34 -16.55 14.09
C SER A 11 -2.59 -17.34 12.99
N VAL A 12 -1.97 -18.46 13.38
CA VAL A 12 -1.29 -19.37 12.45
C VAL A 12 -2.22 -19.92 11.38
N GLU A 13 -3.50 -20.08 11.69
CA GLU A 13 -4.50 -20.59 10.76
C GLU A 13 -5.08 -19.52 9.83
N GLU A 14 -4.84 -18.24 10.12
CA GLU A 14 -5.48 -17.10 9.43
C GLU A 14 -4.49 -16.24 8.66
N SER A 15 -3.17 -16.36 8.91
CA SER A 15 -2.19 -15.49 8.27
C SER A 15 -1.56 -16.16 7.04
N LEU A 16 -1.56 -15.46 5.90
CA LEU A 16 -1.06 -16.01 4.64
C LEU A 16 0.38 -16.53 4.71
N GLY A 17 1.26 -15.88 5.47
CA GLY A 17 2.65 -16.31 5.61
C GLY A 17 2.78 -17.69 6.24
N PHE A 18 1.95 -18.01 7.25
CA PHE A 18 1.93 -19.34 7.86
C PHE A 18 1.26 -20.37 6.95
N LEU A 19 0.14 -19.99 6.32
CA LEU A 19 -0.59 -20.89 5.41
C LEU A 19 0.23 -21.31 4.19
N LEU A 20 1.06 -20.42 3.64
CA LEU A 20 1.99 -20.78 2.55
C LEU A 20 3.04 -21.78 3.04
N ALA A 21 3.62 -21.57 4.22
CA ALA A 21 4.60 -22.49 4.80
C ALA A 21 3.99 -23.87 5.08
N ASP A 22 2.75 -23.92 5.56
CA ASP A 22 2.00 -25.17 5.77
C ASP A 22 1.63 -25.89 4.47
N ASN A 23 1.72 -25.21 3.32
CA ASN A 23 1.51 -25.78 1.97
C ASN A 23 2.84 -26.00 1.23
N ASP A 24 3.92 -26.25 1.96
CA ASP A 24 5.26 -26.60 1.44
C ASP A 24 5.93 -25.51 0.58
N PHE A 25 5.52 -24.25 0.72
CA PHE A 25 6.23 -23.12 0.10
C PHE A 25 7.39 -22.65 1.00
N ASP A 26 8.54 -22.38 0.40
CA ASP A 26 9.60 -21.61 1.07
C ASP A 26 9.27 -20.12 1.03
N VAL A 27 8.89 -19.56 2.19
CA VAL A 27 8.30 -18.21 2.28
C VAL A 27 9.37 -17.16 2.58
N TRP A 28 9.63 -16.30 1.60
CA TRP A 28 10.54 -15.15 1.73
C TRP A 28 9.77 -13.83 1.74
N ILE A 29 9.99 -12.99 2.75
CA ILE A 29 9.29 -11.69 2.85
C ILE A 29 10.22 -10.51 2.59
N GLY A 30 9.96 -9.85 1.48
CA GLY A 30 10.63 -8.64 1.03
C GLY A 30 10.33 -7.44 1.92
N SER A 31 11.31 -6.55 2.04
CA SER A 31 11.14 -5.23 2.64
C SER A 31 11.38 -4.20 1.54
N VAL A 32 10.38 -3.37 1.26
CA VAL A 32 10.48 -2.37 0.20
C VAL A 32 11.25 -1.15 0.72
N ARG A 33 12.32 -0.78 0.02
CA ARG A 33 13.06 0.47 0.25
C ARG A 33 13.18 1.25 -1.05
N GLY A 34 13.04 2.57 -0.96
CA GLY A 34 13.25 3.47 -2.10
C GLY A 34 14.71 3.76 -2.38
N SER A 35 14.94 4.35 -3.55
CA SER A 35 16.21 4.95 -3.92
C SER A 35 16.13 6.48 -3.81
N ARG A 36 17.27 7.17 -3.98
CA ARG A 36 17.26 8.64 -4.11
C ARG A 36 16.47 9.11 -5.32
N LEU A 37 16.43 8.33 -6.40
CA LEU A 37 15.84 8.69 -7.68
C LEU A 37 14.35 8.35 -7.79
N GLU A 38 13.90 7.35 -7.05
CA GLU A 38 12.51 6.91 -7.07
C GLU A 38 12.18 6.41 -5.67
N PRO A 39 11.05 6.84 -5.07
CA PRO A 39 10.63 6.27 -3.81
C PRO A 39 10.43 4.75 -3.91
N GLY A 40 10.41 4.09 -2.75
CA GLY A 40 10.24 2.65 -2.66
C GLY A 40 8.79 2.36 -2.91
N LEU A 41 8.40 2.26 -4.17
CA LEU A 41 6.98 2.09 -4.51
C LEU A 41 6.54 0.69 -4.07
N SER A 42 5.61 0.66 -3.12
CA SER A 42 4.71 -0.46 -2.85
C SER A 42 3.46 -0.42 -3.74
N TRP A 43 3.54 0.17 -4.94
CA TRP A 43 2.43 0.09 -5.88
C TRP A 43 2.54 -1.23 -6.62
N HIS A 44 1.53 -2.08 -6.39
CA HIS A 44 1.51 -3.49 -6.73
C HIS A 44 1.93 -3.79 -8.18
N TRP A 45 1.68 -2.90 -9.15
CA TRP A 45 1.98 -3.14 -10.57
C TRP A 45 3.39 -2.77 -11.03
N ARG A 46 4.06 -1.80 -10.37
CA ARG A 46 5.32 -1.24 -10.89
C ARG A 46 6.41 -2.30 -11.07
N PRO A 47 6.69 -3.21 -10.11
CA PRO A 47 7.79 -4.16 -10.25
C PRO A 47 7.65 -5.01 -11.53
N PHE A 48 6.43 -5.34 -11.94
CA PHE A 48 6.16 -6.14 -13.14
C PHE A 48 6.37 -5.38 -14.45
N THR A 49 6.48 -4.04 -14.41
CA THR A 49 6.88 -3.25 -15.58
C THR A 49 8.41 -3.22 -15.77
N MET A 50 9.18 -3.80 -14.85
CA MET A 50 10.64 -3.84 -14.89
C MET A 50 11.11 -5.21 -15.42
N PRO A 51 11.79 -5.28 -16.57
CA PRO A 51 12.25 -6.54 -17.15
C PRO A 51 13.13 -7.38 -16.21
N ASP A 52 13.93 -6.73 -15.37
CA ASP A 52 14.83 -7.41 -14.44
C ASP A 52 14.09 -8.10 -13.30
N ILE A 53 12.91 -7.59 -12.90
CA ILE A 53 12.08 -8.20 -11.86
C ILE A 53 11.24 -9.32 -12.46
N VAL A 54 10.63 -9.11 -13.63
CA VAL A 54 9.76 -10.13 -14.23
C VAL A 54 10.49 -11.43 -14.53
N LYS A 55 11.80 -11.37 -14.84
CA LYS A 55 12.63 -12.57 -15.04
C LYS A 55 12.88 -13.38 -13.77
N LEU A 56 12.57 -12.84 -12.60
CA LEU A 56 12.78 -13.50 -11.30
C LEU A 56 11.53 -14.20 -10.78
N VAL A 57 10.38 -14.07 -11.46
CA VAL A 57 9.09 -14.57 -10.99
C VAL A 57 8.42 -15.46 -12.04
N ASP A 58 7.99 -16.65 -11.61
CA ASP A 58 7.28 -17.60 -12.47
C ASP A 58 5.76 -17.34 -12.51
N ALA A 59 5.22 -16.73 -11.46
CA ALA A 59 3.83 -16.30 -11.33
C ALA A 59 3.73 -15.18 -10.29
N ALA A 60 2.68 -14.37 -10.36
CA ALA A 60 2.43 -13.32 -9.37
C ALA A 60 0.96 -13.27 -8.92
N ALA A 61 0.75 -13.29 -7.61
CA ALA A 61 -0.54 -13.06 -6.97
C ALA A 61 -0.55 -11.67 -6.32
N LEU A 62 -1.61 -10.91 -6.59
CA LEU A 62 -1.72 -9.50 -6.22
C LEU A 62 -3.00 -9.28 -5.41
N LEU A 63 -2.86 -8.77 -4.18
CA LEU A 63 -3.99 -8.42 -3.31
C LEU A 63 -4.22 -6.91 -3.40
N CYS A 64 -5.43 -6.51 -3.82
CA CYS A 64 -5.84 -5.12 -4.04
C CYS A 64 -4.82 -4.28 -4.81
N PRO A 65 -4.43 -4.66 -6.04
CA PRO A 65 -3.34 -4.01 -6.71
C PRO A 65 -3.70 -2.61 -7.22
N ILE A 66 -2.81 -1.65 -6.98
CA ILE A 66 -3.01 -0.23 -7.28
C ILE A 66 -2.04 0.21 -8.38
N SER A 67 -2.56 0.88 -9.39
CA SER A 67 -1.84 1.50 -10.53
C SER A 67 -2.35 2.93 -10.75
N TYR A 68 -3.67 3.07 -10.83
CA TYR A 68 -4.42 4.31 -10.93
C TYR A 68 -5.15 4.60 -9.62
N LEU A 69 -5.36 5.88 -9.35
CA LEU A 69 -5.86 6.40 -8.07
C LEU A 69 -6.78 7.61 -8.26
N ASN A 70 -7.36 7.78 -9.44
CA ASN A 70 -8.21 8.92 -9.76
C ASN A 70 -9.65 8.74 -9.31
N HIS A 71 -10.07 7.51 -8.97
CA HIS A 71 -11.42 7.21 -8.48
C HIS A 71 -11.43 6.66 -7.05
N ILE A 72 -10.35 6.85 -6.28
CA ILE A 72 -10.34 6.42 -4.87
C ILE A 72 -11.48 7.07 -4.10
N SER A 73 -12.09 6.32 -3.18
CA SER A 73 -13.18 6.78 -2.33
C SER A 73 -12.75 7.03 -0.89
N SER A 74 -11.46 6.84 -0.56
CA SER A 74 -10.91 7.13 0.77
C SER A 74 -10.99 8.62 1.07
N SER A 75 -11.95 8.96 1.93
CA SER A 75 -12.26 10.33 2.31
C SER A 75 -11.11 11.00 3.08
N PHE A 76 -10.41 10.23 3.92
CA PHE A 76 -9.21 10.70 4.62
C PHE A 76 -8.08 11.06 3.65
N VAL A 77 -7.78 10.17 2.69
CA VAL A 77 -6.70 10.37 1.72
C VAL A 77 -7.03 11.54 0.79
N LEU A 78 -8.26 11.62 0.29
CA LEU A 78 -8.70 12.72 -0.56
C LEU A 78 -8.59 14.07 0.15
N ARG A 79 -8.95 14.14 1.43
CA ARG A 79 -8.80 15.38 2.21
C ARG A 79 -7.34 15.76 2.40
N ALA A 80 -6.48 14.80 2.73
CA ALA A 80 -5.03 15.05 2.86
C ALA A 80 -4.41 15.54 1.54
N VAL A 81 -4.85 14.99 0.40
CA VAL A 81 -4.44 15.43 -0.94
C VAL A 81 -4.92 16.85 -1.23
N GLY A 82 -6.18 17.17 -0.91
CA GLY A 82 -6.78 18.49 -1.10
C GLY A 82 -6.12 19.58 -0.26
N LEU A 83 -5.62 19.24 0.93
CA LEU A 83 -4.85 20.15 1.78
C LEU A 83 -3.37 20.26 1.39
N HIS A 84 -2.91 19.54 0.36
CA HIS A 84 -1.51 19.50 -0.06
C HIS A 84 -0.56 19.15 1.10
N LEU A 85 -0.99 18.27 2.01
CA LEU A 85 -0.24 17.89 3.20
C LEU A 85 1.17 17.40 2.84
N ASP A 86 1.30 16.64 1.75
CA ASP A 86 2.58 16.19 1.23
C ASP A 86 3.57 17.33 0.91
N GLN A 87 3.09 18.42 0.32
CA GLN A 87 3.92 19.58 -0.02
C GLN A 87 4.27 20.37 1.24
N MET A 88 3.31 20.53 2.16
CA MET A 88 3.55 21.16 3.46
C MET A 88 4.66 20.43 4.21
N LEU A 89 4.59 19.10 4.32
CA LEU A 89 5.59 18.29 4.99
C LEU A 89 6.98 18.43 4.33
N LEU A 90 7.06 18.36 3.00
CA LEU A 90 8.32 18.58 2.30
C LEU A 90 8.89 19.99 2.52
N SER A 91 8.03 21.01 2.56
CA SER A 91 8.44 22.41 2.78
C SER A 91 8.94 22.68 4.20
N LEU A 92 8.38 21.96 5.18
CA LEU A 92 8.84 21.94 6.57
C LEU A 92 10.13 21.11 6.75
N GLY A 93 10.68 20.58 5.66
CA GLY A 93 11.85 19.73 5.66
C GLY A 93 11.57 18.30 6.11
N ILE A 94 10.34 17.91 6.45
CA ILE A 94 10.02 16.57 6.94
C ILE A 94 10.20 15.53 5.84
N HIS A 95 11.12 14.59 6.04
CA HIS A 95 11.52 13.59 5.05
C HIS A 95 11.08 12.16 5.40
N GLU A 96 10.73 11.90 6.65
CA GLU A 96 10.27 10.59 7.12
C GLU A 96 8.96 10.73 7.90
N LEU A 97 8.08 9.76 7.73
CA LEU A 97 6.79 9.64 8.40
C LEU A 97 6.82 8.35 9.21
N ASN A 98 6.74 8.48 10.53
CA ASN A 98 6.68 7.34 11.43
C ASN A 98 5.27 7.18 11.99
N PHE A 99 4.66 6.04 11.67
CA PHE A 99 3.29 5.69 12.07
C PHE A 99 3.25 4.66 13.21
N GLN A 100 4.37 4.01 13.57
CA GLN A 100 4.43 2.92 14.57
C GLN A 100 4.10 3.35 16.01
N LYS A 101 4.01 4.65 16.26
CA LYS A 101 3.34 5.16 17.46
C LYS A 101 1.97 5.61 17.01
N VAL A 102 1.04 4.67 16.84
CA VAL A 102 -0.38 4.99 16.92
C VAL A 102 -0.70 5.16 18.39
N CYS A 103 -1.36 6.25 18.74
CA CYS A 103 -1.36 6.76 20.10
C CYS A 103 -2.03 5.75 21.03
N HIS A 104 -1.28 5.26 22.03
CA HIS A 104 -1.85 4.65 23.22
C HIS A 104 -2.89 5.62 23.79
N PHE A 105 -4.16 5.31 23.62
CA PHE A 105 -5.24 6.05 24.24
C PHE A 105 -5.22 5.65 25.73
N PHE A 106 -4.78 6.59 26.56
CA PHE A 106 -4.70 6.57 28.04
C PHE A 106 -3.48 5.91 28.72
N LYS A 107 -2.76 6.80 29.45
CA LYS A 107 -1.89 6.63 30.64
C LYS A 107 -0.37 6.48 30.43
N SER A 108 0.33 7.62 30.35
CA SER A 108 1.47 7.93 31.23
C SER A 108 1.95 9.38 31.02
N PRO A 109 2.12 10.19 32.08
CA PRO A 109 2.62 11.55 31.98
C PRO A 109 4.11 11.60 32.34
N PHE A 110 5.04 11.01 31.57
CA PHE A 110 6.48 11.20 31.85
C PHE A 110 7.36 11.11 30.59
N SER A 111 7.87 12.30 30.21
CA SER A 111 9.26 12.67 29.88
C SER A 111 10.11 11.83 28.92
N TYR A 112 10.63 12.44 27.85
CA TYR A 112 11.95 13.10 27.86
C TYR A 112 12.27 13.68 26.47
N GLU A 113 12.56 14.98 26.46
CA GLU A 113 13.19 15.74 25.39
C GLU A 113 14.66 15.29 25.29
N TYR A 114 15.10 14.81 24.13
CA TYR A 114 16.53 14.75 23.79
C TYR A 114 16.71 15.11 22.32
N ILE A 115 17.36 16.25 22.10
CA ILE A 115 17.85 16.73 20.81
C ILE A 115 18.90 15.73 20.32
N LEU A 116 18.61 15.05 19.22
CA LEU A 116 19.57 14.19 18.51
C LEU A 116 19.33 14.38 17.01
N LEU A 117 20.24 15.13 16.36
CA LEU A 117 20.49 15.22 14.91
C LEU A 117 19.33 14.67 14.06
N VAL A 118 18.26 15.46 14.01
CA VAL A 118 16.96 14.98 13.57
C VAL A 118 16.98 14.91 12.05
N VAL A 119 17.06 13.71 11.48
CA VAL A 119 16.37 13.47 10.22
C VAL A 119 14.94 13.94 10.48
N PRO A 120 14.44 14.98 9.80
CA PRO A 120 13.15 15.58 10.11
C PRO A 120 12.05 14.54 9.89
N THR A 121 11.67 13.88 10.97
CA THR A 121 10.69 12.79 11.02
C THR A 121 9.43 13.32 11.68
N LEU A 122 8.28 13.19 11.00
CA LEU A 122 6.99 13.43 11.64
C LEU A 122 6.54 12.15 12.32
N ASN A 123 6.33 12.26 13.64
CA ASN A 123 5.59 11.28 14.41
C ASN A 123 4.13 11.74 14.51
N LEU A 124 3.18 10.91 14.08
CA LEU A 124 1.76 11.26 14.13
C LEU A 124 1.21 11.46 15.54
N CYS A 125 1.86 10.95 16.58
CA CYS A 125 1.51 11.23 17.99
C CYS A 125 2.28 12.39 18.61
N SER A 126 3.12 13.10 17.86
CA SER A 126 3.59 14.42 18.31
C SER A 126 2.45 15.43 18.32
N ASN A 127 2.57 16.54 19.05
CA ASN A 127 1.55 17.60 19.05
C ASN A 127 1.20 18.05 17.63
N LEU A 128 2.22 18.23 16.78
CA LEU A 128 2.05 18.56 15.37
C LEU A 128 1.30 17.47 14.59
N GLY A 129 1.60 16.19 14.86
CA GLY A 129 0.91 15.06 14.23
C GLY A 129 -0.57 14.97 14.61
N VAL A 130 -0.88 15.20 15.90
CA VAL A 130 -2.26 15.22 16.42
C VAL A 130 -3.02 16.42 15.86
N GLU A 131 -2.39 17.59 15.75
CA GLU A 131 -2.99 18.75 15.10
C GLU A 131 -3.29 18.50 13.62
N ILE A 132 -2.38 17.86 12.89
CA ILE A 132 -2.61 17.45 11.50
C ILE A 132 -3.79 16.47 11.43
N LEU A 133 -3.84 15.47 12.32
CA LEU A 133 -4.93 14.50 12.35
C LEU A 133 -6.27 15.17 12.67
N ASN A 134 -6.31 16.07 13.65
CA ASN A 134 -7.50 16.84 14.00
C ASN A 134 -7.94 17.74 12.85
N ALA A 135 -7.00 18.41 12.18
CA ALA A 135 -7.28 19.21 10.99
C ALA A 135 -7.84 18.36 9.85
N LEU A 136 -7.41 17.10 9.72
CA LEU A 136 -7.97 16.11 8.78
C LEU A 136 -9.30 15.53 9.25
N CYS A 137 -9.63 15.58 10.54
CA CYS A 137 -10.88 15.05 11.10
C CYS A 137 -11.94 16.12 11.40
N ASP A 138 -11.63 17.40 11.19
CA ASP A 138 -12.52 18.52 11.53
C ASP A 138 -13.92 18.42 10.90
N GLY A 139 -14.93 18.12 11.74
CA GLY A 139 -16.39 18.21 11.52
C GLY A 139 -17.03 17.34 10.42
N HIS A 140 -16.27 16.93 9.41
CA HIS A 140 -16.76 16.34 8.16
C HIS A 140 -16.35 14.88 7.96
N LEU A 141 -15.48 14.34 8.82
CA LEU A 141 -15.02 12.96 8.77
C LEU A 141 -15.22 12.30 10.13
N ASP A 142 -15.98 11.19 10.14
CA ASP A 142 -16.05 10.33 11.32
C ASP A 142 -14.73 9.54 11.45
N CYS A 143 -13.76 10.15 12.11
CA CYS A 143 -12.49 9.52 12.45
C CYS A 143 -12.61 8.49 13.59
N GLY A 144 -13.82 8.17 14.07
CA GLY A 144 -14.07 7.08 15.01
C GLY A 144 -13.55 5.73 14.52
N SER A 145 -13.38 5.55 13.20
CA SER A 145 -12.60 4.47 12.60
C SER A 145 -11.65 5.00 11.52
N LEU A 146 -10.54 5.64 11.95
CA LEU A 146 -9.46 6.10 11.06
C LEU A 146 -9.03 5.01 10.05
N LEU A 147 -9.01 3.75 10.48
CA LEU A 147 -8.70 2.62 9.62
C LEU A 147 -9.70 2.51 8.45
N SER A 148 -11.00 2.52 8.73
CA SER A 148 -12.03 2.43 7.69
C SER A 148 -12.09 3.66 6.80
N ALA A 149 -11.78 4.85 7.33
CA ALA A 149 -11.66 6.07 6.53
C ALA A 149 -10.52 6.01 5.49
N ILE A 150 -9.49 5.19 5.76
CA ILE A 150 -8.36 4.96 4.85
C ILE A 150 -8.62 3.77 3.93
N THR A 151 -9.04 2.62 4.46
CA THR A 151 -9.07 1.34 3.73
C THR A 151 -10.44 1.01 3.11
N GLY A 152 -11.48 1.74 3.49
CA GLY A 152 -12.86 1.46 3.13
C GLY A 152 -13.61 0.69 4.22
N ASN A 153 -14.89 0.39 3.95
CA ASN A 153 -15.73 -0.33 4.90
C ASN A 153 -15.32 -1.80 4.95
N ASN A 154 -14.66 -2.19 6.04
CA ASN A 154 -14.13 -3.54 6.20
C ASN A 154 -15.17 -4.43 6.90
N CYS A 155 -15.40 -5.64 6.40
CA CYS A 155 -16.45 -6.53 6.90
C CYS A 155 -15.99 -7.42 8.06
N CYS A 156 -14.74 -7.89 7.98
CA CYS A 156 -14.38 -9.19 8.51
C CYS A 156 -13.06 -9.16 9.28
N PHE A 157 -12.59 -7.98 9.68
CA PHE A 157 -11.40 -7.83 10.51
C PHE A 157 -11.75 -7.89 12.00
N ASN A 158 -10.80 -8.35 12.81
CA ASN A 158 -11.00 -8.41 14.26
C ASN A 158 -10.86 -7.00 14.88
N ALA A 159 -11.99 -6.35 15.16
CA ALA A 159 -12.03 -5.01 15.75
C ALA A 159 -11.29 -4.90 17.09
N SER A 160 -11.30 -5.98 17.90
CA SER A 160 -10.60 -6.02 19.19
C SER A 160 -9.07 -6.09 19.05
N ARG A 161 -8.55 -6.44 17.86
CA ARG A 161 -7.11 -6.51 17.56
C ARG A 161 -6.59 -5.29 16.82
N VAL A 162 -7.42 -4.28 16.54
CA VAL A 162 -7.01 -3.06 15.82
C VAL A 162 -5.83 -2.37 16.48
N GLU A 163 -5.86 -2.21 17.81
CA GLU A 163 -4.76 -1.58 18.53
C GLU A 163 -3.46 -2.38 18.36
N TYR A 164 -3.53 -3.71 18.37
CA TYR A 164 -2.39 -4.58 18.10
C TYR A 164 -1.89 -4.40 16.66
N TYR A 165 -2.78 -4.41 15.66
CA TYR A 165 -2.39 -4.19 14.27
C TYR A 165 -1.71 -2.83 14.09
N LEU A 166 -2.23 -1.80 14.76
CA LEU A 166 -1.73 -0.43 14.68
C LEU A 166 -0.34 -0.22 15.32
N GLN A 167 0.12 -1.16 16.15
CA GLN A 167 1.50 -1.17 16.69
C GLN A 167 2.53 -1.58 15.64
N TYR A 168 2.13 -2.43 14.69
CA TYR A 168 3.02 -2.97 13.66
C TYR A 168 2.79 -2.28 12.31
N GLU A 169 1.57 -1.83 12.01
CA GLU A 169 1.19 -1.22 10.76
C GLU A 169 0.44 0.11 10.97
N PRO A 170 0.65 1.16 10.16
CA PRO A 170 1.57 1.19 9.03
C PRO A 170 3.03 1.31 9.47
N HIS A 171 3.93 0.72 8.70
CA HIS A 171 5.36 0.98 8.87
C HIS A 171 5.77 2.37 8.40
N ALA A 172 6.87 2.88 8.97
CA ALA A 172 7.43 4.17 8.57
C ALA A 172 7.74 4.24 7.06
N SER A 173 7.44 5.38 6.45
CA SER A 173 7.65 5.65 5.02
C SER A 173 8.24 7.03 4.80
N SER A 174 8.88 7.26 3.66
CA SER A 174 9.41 8.60 3.35
C SER A 174 8.30 9.56 2.94
N THR A 175 8.41 10.84 3.29
CA THR A 175 7.52 11.90 2.78
C THR A 175 7.53 11.95 1.26
N LYS A 176 8.67 11.61 0.63
CA LYS A 176 8.77 11.51 -0.83
C LYS A 176 7.82 10.44 -1.42
N ASN A 177 7.61 9.34 -0.72
CA ASN A 177 6.66 8.30 -1.13
C ASN A 177 5.21 8.78 -1.01
N LEU A 178 4.88 9.49 0.08
CA LEU A 178 3.57 10.14 0.24
C LEU A 178 3.33 11.20 -0.83
N HIS A 179 4.33 12.03 -1.12
CA HIS A 179 4.25 13.04 -2.18
C HIS A 179 4.01 12.42 -3.55
N HIS A 180 4.69 11.31 -3.85
CA HIS A 180 4.45 10.59 -5.12
C HIS A 180 3.03 10.04 -5.20
N LEU A 181 2.52 9.42 -4.13
CA LEU A 181 1.12 8.98 -4.05
C LEU A 181 0.16 10.13 -4.40
N PHE A 182 0.38 11.30 -3.79
CA PHE A 182 -0.50 12.45 -3.98
C PHE A 182 -0.35 13.05 -5.37
N GLN A 183 0.84 12.99 -5.99
CA GLN A 183 1.01 13.33 -7.40
C GLN A 183 0.19 12.41 -8.31
N MET A 184 0.19 11.10 -8.05
CA MET A 184 -0.58 10.12 -8.83
C MET A 184 -2.09 10.35 -8.68
N ILE A 185 -2.57 10.64 -7.46
CA ILE A 185 -3.98 10.98 -7.20
C ILE A 185 -4.37 12.26 -7.94
N ARG A 186 -3.62 13.35 -7.77
CA ARG A 186 -3.94 14.66 -8.39
C ARG A 186 -3.89 14.64 -9.91
N LYS A 187 -2.96 13.88 -10.50
CA LYS A 187 -2.81 13.79 -11.96
C LYS A 187 -3.64 12.69 -12.60
N GLY A 188 -4.05 11.68 -11.84
CA GLY A 188 -4.69 10.47 -12.36
C GLY A 188 -3.78 9.65 -13.28
N THR A 189 -2.47 9.72 -13.07
CA THR A 189 -1.47 9.06 -13.94
C THR A 189 -0.65 8.02 -13.19
N PHE A 190 -0.42 6.88 -13.83
CA PHE A 190 0.56 5.89 -13.39
C PHE A 190 1.95 6.26 -13.96
N SER A 191 2.70 7.09 -13.22
CA SER A 191 3.96 7.66 -13.69
C SER A 191 5.07 7.63 -12.64
N LYS A 192 6.32 7.83 -13.10
CA LYS A 192 7.47 8.08 -12.23
C LYS A 192 7.28 9.35 -11.39
N TYR A 193 8.10 9.50 -10.36
CA TYR A 193 8.06 10.65 -9.46
C TYR A 193 8.21 11.97 -10.23
N ASP A 194 7.34 12.95 -10.00
CA ASP A 194 7.47 14.26 -10.62
C ASP A 194 8.38 15.16 -9.78
N TYR A 195 9.53 15.56 -10.32
CA TYR A 195 10.45 16.48 -9.67
C TYR A 195 10.20 17.96 -9.99
N GLY A 196 9.10 18.26 -10.69
CA GLY A 196 8.86 19.56 -11.32
C GLY A 196 9.73 19.75 -12.57
N LEU A 197 9.57 20.90 -13.23
CA LEU A 197 10.15 21.17 -14.55
C LEU A 197 11.66 20.92 -14.63
N LEU A 198 12.43 21.58 -13.77
CA LEU A 198 13.90 21.51 -13.77
C LEU A 198 14.40 20.13 -13.31
N GLY A 199 13.71 19.54 -12.32
CA GLY A 199 14.08 18.23 -11.81
C GLY A 199 13.80 17.11 -12.82
N ASN A 200 12.67 17.15 -13.52
CA ASN A 200 12.36 16.19 -14.58
C ASN A 200 13.35 16.29 -15.73
N LEU A 201 13.76 17.51 -16.11
CA LEU A 201 14.79 17.70 -17.13
C LEU A 201 16.13 17.11 -16.68
N LYS A 202 16.50 17.29 -15.40
CA LYS A 202 17.73 16.75 -14.82
C LYS A 202 17.72 15.22 -14.76
N TYR A 203 16.63 14.60 -14.31
CA TYR A 203 16.57 13.15 -14.06
C TYR A 203 16.09 12.33 -15.25
N TYR A 204 15.14 12.85 -16.03
CA TYR A 204 14.49 12.13 -17.13
C TYR A 204 14.79 12.72 -18.50
N ARG A 205 15.45 13.87 -18.59
CA ARG A 205 15.67 14.63 -19.85
C ARG A 205 14.35 14.93 -20.59
N ARG A 206 13.26 15.05 -19.83
CA ARG A 206 11.90 15.33 -20.30
C ARG A 206 11.24 16.33 -19.35
N LEU A 207 10.27 17.10 -19.82
CA LEU A 207 9.56 18.07 -18.98
C LEU A 207 8.58 17.37 -18.01
N ASN A 208 8.02 16.23 -18.43
CA ASN A 208 7.08 15.43 -17.66
C ASN A 208 7.71 14.10 -17.24
N PRO A 209 7.29 13.53 -16.08
CA PRO A 209 7.75 12.22 -15.67
C PRO A 209 7.29 11.14 -16.67
N PRO A 210 8.15 10.17 -17.01
CA PRO A 210 7.75 9.03 -17.84
C PRO A 210 6.60 8.24 -17.21
N LEU A 211 5.65 7.81 -18.04
CA LEU A 211 4.57 6.91 -17.64
C LEU A 211 5.10 5.47 -17.51
N PHE A 212 4.51 4.69 -16.60
CA PHE A 212 4.70 3.25 -16.57
C PHE A 212 3.71 2.61 -17.55
N SER A 213 4.19 1.69 -18.39
CA SER A 213 3.37 0.98 -19.37
C SER A 213 3.03 -0.40 -18.83
N LEU A 214 1.73 -0.65 -18.58
CA LEU A 214 1.25 -1.98 -18.20
C LEU A 214 1.38 -2.99 -19.36
N GLY A 215 1.49 -2.50 -20.60
CA GLY A 215 1.81 -3.32 -21.77
C GLY A 215 3.24 -3.87 -21.78
N ASP A 216 4.11 -3.39 -20.89
CA ASP A 216 5.47 -3.93 -20.74
C ASP A 216 5.46 -5.23 -19.91
N ILE A 217 4.35 -5.53 -19.23
CA ILE A 217 4.16 -6.78 -18.50
C ILE A 217 4.01 -7.92 -19.53
N PRO A 218 4.89 -8.94 -19.51
CA PRO A 218 4.83 -10.04 -20.47
C PRO A 218 3.53 -10.82 -20.37
N GLU A 219 2.96 -11.15 -21.52
CA GLU A 219 1.75 -11.98 -21.59
C GLU A 219 1.97 -13.39 -21.03
N SER A 220 3.23 -13.86 -21.07
CA SER A 220 3.64 -15.15 -20.52
C SER A 220 3.64 -15.21 -18.99
N LEU A 221 3.61 -14.06 -18.30
CA LEU A 221 3.60 -14.00 -16.84
C LEU A 221 2.18 -14.30 -16.34
N PRO A 222 1.96 -15.42 -15.63
CA PRO A 222 0.69 -15.71 -14.99
C PRO A 222 0.42 -14.70 -13.86
N LEU A 223 -0.79 -14.14 -13.87
CA LEU A 223 -1.23 -13.16 -12.88
C LEU A 223 -2.51 -13.63 -12.21
N TRP A 224 -2.56 -13.47 -10.90
CA TRP A 224 -3.76 -13.63 -10.09
C TRP A 224 -4.04 -12.34 -9.32
N ILE A 225 -5.30 -11.92 -9.23
CA ILE A 225 -5.70 -10.66 -8.59
C ILE A 225 -6.90 -10.87 -7.66
N GLY A 226 -6.75 -10.52 -6.39
CA GLY A 226 -7.86 -10.35 -5.45
C GLY A 226 -8.26 -8.88 -5.32
N TYR A 227 -9.56 -8.58 -5.39
CA TYR A 227 -10.06 -7.20 -5.22
C TYR A 227 -11.45 -7.14 -4.61
N GLY A 228 -11.69 -6.08 -3.82
CA GLY A 228 -12.91 -5.90 -3.02
C GLY A 228 -13.84 -4.81 -3.57
N GLY A 229 -15.14 -4.93 -3.33
CA GLY A 229 -16.11 -3.90 -3.72
C GLY A 229 -16.16 -2.70 -2.76
N ASN A 230 -15.79 -2.89 -1.48
CA ASN A 230 -15.69 -1.82 -0.49
C ASN A 230 -14.27 -1.23 -0.36
N ASP A 231 -13.36 -1.60 -1.26
CA ASP A 231 -11.98 -1.10 -1.24
C ASP A 231 -11.92 0.39 -1.62
N ALA A 232 -11.54 1.22 -0.64
CA ALA A 232 -11.50 2.67 -0.85
C ALA A 232 -10.21 3.19 -1.50
N LEU A 233 -9.20 2.32 -1.71
CA LEU A 233 -7.90 2.66 -2.28
C LEU A 233 -7.71 2.05 -3.68
N ALA A 234 -8.11 0.79 -3.88
CA ALA A 234 -8.07 0.10 -5.17
C ALA A 234 -9.48 0.05 -5.79
N ASP A 235 -9.99 1.21 -6.20
CA ASP A 235 -11.35 1.35 -6.76
C ASP A 235 -11.56 0.48 -8.01
N LEU A 236 -12.79 -0.04 -8.16
CA LEU A 236 -13.20 -0.91 -9.26
C LEU A 236 -13.01 -0.26 -10.64
N THR A 237 -13.21 1.05 -10.77
CA THR A 237 -13.05 1.79 -12.04
C THR A 237 -11.59 1.81 -12.46
N ASP A 238 -10.70 2.08 -11.51
CA ASP A 238 -9.25 2.14 -11.71
C ASP A 238 -8.66 0.75 -11.97
N LEU A 239 -9.16 -0.27 -11.28
CA LEU A 239 -8.80 -1.66 -11.56
C LEU A 239 -9.29 -2.12 -12.93
N ARG A 240 -10.53 -1.81 -13.31
CA ARG A 240 -11.07 -2.14 -14.65
C ARG A 240 -10.25 -1.50 -15.77
N ARG A 241 -9.76 -0.28 -15.57
CA ARG A 241 -8.82 0.36 -16.50
C ARG A 241 -7.52 -0.44 -16.60
N THR A 242 -6.94 -0.81 -15.47
CA THR A 242 -5.73 -1.62 -15.39
C THR A 242 -5.87 -2.93 -16.17
N MET A 243 -6.97 -3.66 -15.93
CA MET A 243 -7.25 -4.94 -16.58
C MET A 243 -7.38 -4.82 -18.11
N LYS A 244 -7.79 -3.65 -18.63
CA LYS A 244 -7.88 -3.39 -20.08
C LYS A 244 -6.52 -3.06 -20.71
N GLU A 245 -5.58 -2.53 -19.93
CA GLU A 245 -4.25 -2.14 -20.41
C GLU A 245 -3.23 -3.30 -20.34
N LEU A 246 -3.54 -4.36 -19.57
CA LEU A 246 -2.76 -5.60 -19.54
C LEU A 246 -2.90 -6.37 -20.85
N ARG A 247 -1.81 -7.00 -21.27
CA ARG A 247 -1.81 -7.90 -22.43
C ARG A 247 -2.36 -9.28 -22.10
N SER A 248 -2.06 -9.79 -20.91
CA SER A 248 -2.61 -11.04 -20.40
C SER A 248 -3.96 -10.80 -19.72
N LYS A 249 -4.73 -11.89 -19.57
CA LYS A 249 -5.95 -11.91 -18.76
C LYS A 249 -5.63 -12.59 -17.42
N PRO A 250 -5.51 -11.82 -16.32
CA PRO A 250 -5.31 -12.40 -14.99
C PRO A 250 -6.48 -13.28 -14.56
N GLU A 251 -6.19 -14.29 -13.75
CA GLU A 251 -7.18 -14.92 -12.90
C GLU A 251 -7.58 -13.91 -11.81
N ALA A 252 -8.87 -13.83 -11.49
CA ALA A 252 -9.36 -12.75 -10.65
C ALA A 252 -10.44 -13.22 -9.68
N LEU A 253 -10.29 -12.85 -8.42
CA LEU A 253 -11.21 -13.10 -7.33
C LEU A 253 -11.84 -11.78 -6.87
N TYR A 254 -13.16 -11.69 -7.00
CA TYR A 254 -13.95 -10.54 -6.55
C TYR A 254 -14.72 -10.86 -5.29
N ILE A 255 -14.60 -10.02 -4.26
CA ILE A 255 -15.41 -10.11 -3.04
C ILE A 255 -16.07 -8.76 -2.75
N ASP A 256 -17.38 -8.69 -2.98
CA ASP A 256 -18.15 -7.44 -2.98
C ASP A 256 -18.01 -6.62 -1.69
N TYR A 257 -18.02 -7.28 -0.54
CA TYR A 257 -18.06 -6.63 0.77
C TYR A 257 -16.67 -6.46 1.43
N TYR A 258 -15.58 -6.86 0.77
CA TYR A 258 -14.21 -6.70 1.31
C TYR A 258 -13.69 -5.27 1.10
N GLY A 259 -13.10 -4.69 2.15
CA GLY A 259 -12.27 -3.49 2.09
C GLY A 259 -10.80 -3.80 1.80
N HIS A 260 -9.95 -2.76 1.70
CA HIS A 260 -8.55 -2.93 1.28
C HIS A 260 -7.73 -3.84 2.23
N ILE A 261 -8.00 -3.75 3.54
CA ILE A 261 -7.22 -4.48 4.55
C ILE A 261 -7.76 -5.88 4.84
N ASP A 262 -9.02 -6.17 4.46
CA ASP A 262 -9.64 -7.48 4.68
C ASP A 262 -8.87 -8.61 3.97
N PHE A 263 -8.22 -8.30 2.83
CA PHE A 263 -7.37 -9.25 2.09
C PHE A 263 -6.09 -9.67 2.82
N ILE A 264 -5.71 -8.97 3.90
CA ILE A 264 -4.53 -9.28 4.71
C ILE A 264 -4.95 -9.67 6.14
N LEU A 265 -5.86 -8.89 6.75
CA LEU A 265 -6.22 -9.02 8.17
C LEU A 265 -7.62 -9.59 8.41
N GLY A 266 -8.39 -9.90 7.36
CA GLY A 266 -9.70 -10.51 7.50
C GLY A 266 -9.61 -11.90 8.14
N VAL A 267 -10.44 -12.18 9.14
CA VAL A 267 -10.48 -13.49 9.83
C VAL A 267 -10.92 -14.61 8.88
N ASN A 268 -11.75 -14.27 7.90
CA ASN A 268 -12.24 -15.21 6.88
C ASN A 268 -11.32 -15.30 5.65
N ALA A 269 -10.24 -14.50 5.58
CA ALA A 269 -9.38 -14.43 4.39
C ALA A 269 -8.76 -15.78 4.02
N LYS A 270 -8.55 -16.69 5.00
CA LYS A 270 -8.14 -18.08 4.76
C LYS A 270 -9.07 -18.79 3.75
N ASN A 271 -10.37 -18.73 4.02
CA ASN A 271 -11.38 -19.45 3.26
C ASN A 271 -11.77 -18.68 1.99
N ASP A 272 -11.87 -17.36 2.09
CA ASP A 272 -12.39 -16.54 1.00
C ASP A 272 -11.32 -16.24 -0.07
N VAL A 273 -10.05 -16.11 0.32
CA VAL A 273 -8.96 -15.59 -0.53
C VAL A 273 -7.79 -16.56 -0.65
N TYR A 274 -7.22 -16.99 0.48
CA TYR A 274 -5.92 -17.64 0.49
C TYR A 274 -5.93 -19.04 -0.11
N GLY A 275 -7.02 -19.80 0.04
CA GLY A 275 -7.15 -21.10 -0.61
C GLY A 275 -7.04 -21.02 -2.14
N ASP A 276 -7.69 -20.02 -2.75
CA ASP A 276 -7.64 -19.80 -4.20
C ASP A 276 -6.26 -19.30 -4.67
N LEU A 277 -5.66 -18.39 -3.91
CA LEU A 277 -4.31 -17.88 -4.15
C LEU A 277 -3.26 -19.00 -4.08
N ILE A 278 -3.32 -19.85 -3.05
CA ILE A 278 -2.38 -20.97 -2.88
C ILE A 278 -2.53 -21.97 -4.02
N ARG A 279 -3.77 -22.28 -4.42
CA ARG A 279 -4.05 -23.12 -5.60
C ARG A 279 -3.42 -22.53 -6.87
N PHE A 280 -3.56 -21.23 -7.09
CA PHE A 280 -2.96 -20.54 -8.24
C PHE A 280 -1.43 -20.69 -8.22
N LEU A 281 -0.77 -20.33 -7.12
CA LEU A 281 0.69 -20.44 -7.00
C LEU A 281 1.17 -21.88 -7.18
N GLY A 282 0.48 -22.85 -6.57
CA GLY A 282 0.82 -24.28 -6.66
C GLY A 282 0.80 -24.84 -8.09
N SER A 283 -0.03 -24.28 -8.97
CA SER A 283 -0.08 -24.69 -10.38
C SER A 283 1.19 -24.33 -11.19
N TYR A 284 2.03 -23.44 -10.66
CA TYR A 284 3.28 -23.01 -11.29
C TYR A 284 4.54 -23.52 -10.57
N SER A 285 4.43 -23.93 -9.29
CA SER A 285 5.55 -24.49 -8.50
C SER A 285 6.17 -25.78 -9.09
N GLY A 286 5.45 -26.51 -9.95
CA GLY A 286 5.91 -27.79 -10.54
C GLY A 286 6.66 -27.70 -11.86
N ARG A 287 6.92 -26.50 -12.41
CA ARG A 287 7.55 -26.36 -13.75
C ARG A 287 9.07 -26.60 -13.80
N HIS A 288 9.71 -26.84 -12.65
CA HIS A 288 11.17 -27.08 -12.55
C HIS A 288 11.54 -28.48 -12.01
N SER A 289 10.60 -29.43 -11.99
CA SER A 289 10.92 -30.85 -11.72
C SER A 289 11.25 -31.59 -13.02
N CYS A 290 12.40 -31.26 -13.65
CA CYS A 290 13.10 -32.07 -14.66
C CYS A 290 14.54 -31.59 -14.81
#